data_AF-A0A7S1Z144-F1
#
_entry.id   AF-A0A7S1Z144-F1
#
_cell.length_a   1.000
_cell.length_b   1.000
_cell.length_c   1.000
_cell.angle_alpha   90.00
_cell.angle_beta   90.00
_cell.angle_gamma   90.00
#
_symmetry.space_group_name_H-M   'P 1'
#
loop_
_entity.id
_entity.type
_entity.pdbx_description
1 polymer ?
#
loop_
_entity_poly.entity_id
_entity_poly.type
_entity_poly.pdbx_seq_one_letter_code
_entity_poly.pdbx_strand_id
1 'polypeptide(L)'
;GVSLVGVSPSVKIGASMLGPYTPTETTVIATKTEGRRVFEIDGKPAADWVYDWLGDDVRDQYEGGGLILPQTAQKPVGIKKSGGEYVTNHLAALGGEEKFADFFAPIPEGAELVIMDSG
;
A
#
# COMPACT_ATOMS: atom_id res chain seq x y z
N GLY A 1 45.70 -15.83 7.03
CA GLY A 1 45.61 -14.73 8.01
C GLY A 1 44.26 -14.83 8.71
N VAL A 2 44.22 -14.60 10.02
CA VAL A 2 42.97 -14.61 10.80
C VAL A 2 42.60 -13.18 11.14
N SER A 3 41.30 -12.86 11.02
CA SER A 3 40.72 -11.61 11.53
C SER A 3 39.65 -11.94 12.56
N LEU A 4 39.63 -11.19 13.65
CA LEU A 4 38.67 -11.29 14.75
C LEU A 4 37.97 -9.93 14.91
N VAL A 5 36.64 -9.93 14.92
CA VAL A 5 35.82 -8.74 15.20
C VAL A 5 35.00 -9.00 16.46
N GLY A 6 35.08 -8.09 17.43
CA GLY A 6 34.23 -8.07 18.61
C GLY A 6 33.16 -6.97 18.49
N VAL A 7 31.89 -7.34 18.65
CA VAL A 7 30.77 -6.39 18.70
C VAL A 7 30.34 -6.27 20.16
N SER A 8 30.43 -5.07 20.75
CA SER A 8 30.01 -4.83 22.14
C SER A 8 28.51 -4.52 22.24
N PRO A 9 27.87 -4.69 23.41
CA PRO A 9 26.45 -4.35 23.62
C PRO A 9 26.10 -2.87 23.41
N SER A 10 27.11 -2.00 23.40
CA SER A 10 26.97 -0.57 23.12
C SER A 10 26.90 -0.23 21.62
N VAL A 11 27.19 -1.20 20.74
CA VAL A 11 27.08 -1.01 19.30
C VAL A 11 25.61 -0.96 18.92
N LYS A 12 25.20 0.15 18.31
CA LYS A 12 23.87 0.29 17.69
C LYS A 12 23.97 -0.17 16.24
N ILE A 13 23.19 -1.17 15.88
CA ILE A 13 23.04 -1.62 14.50
C ILE A 13 21.78 -0.98 13.94
N GLY A 14 21.92 -0.22 12.86
CA GLY A 14 20.80 0.26 12.05
C GLY A 14 20.66 -0.61 10.81
N ALA A 15 19.42 -0.90 10.42
CA ALA A 15 19.10 -1.50 9.14
C ALA A 15 18.02 -0.65 8.46
N SER A 16 18.09 -0.55 7.14
CA SER A 16 17.01 -0.04 6.32
C SER A 16 16.67 -1.09 5.27
N MET A 17 15.38 -1.28 5.02
CA MET A 17 14.87 -2.11 3.95
C MET A 17 14.05 -1.22 3.04
N LEU A 18 14.50 -1.09 1.80
CA LEU A 18 13.71 -0.46 0.76
C LEU A 18 12.95 -1.56 0.04
N GLY A 19 11.64 -1.37 -0.13
CA GLY A 19 10.85 -2.26 -0.98
C GLY A 19 11.38 -2.22 -2.41
N PRO A 20 11.31 -3.33 -3.17
CA PRO A 20 11.75 -3.39 -4.56
C PRO A 20 10.75 -2.71 -5.51
N TYR A 21 10.21 -1.55 -5.10
CA TYR A 21 9.18 -0.83 -5.84
C TYR A 21 9.58 0.62 -6.08
N THR A 22 9.23 1.13 -7.25
CA THR A 22 9.49 2.52 -7.66
C THR A 22 8.17 3.29 -7.67
N PRO A 23 8.10 4.52 -7.10
CA PRO A 23 6.90 5.34 -7.19
C PRO A 23 6.62 5.74 -8.63
N THR A 24 5.36 5.64 -9.04
CA THR A 24 4.87 6.18 -10.31
C THR A 24 4.48 7.66 -10.17
N GLU A 25 4.05 8.28 -11.27
CA GLU A 25 3.47 9.64 -11.24
C GLU A 25 2.02 9.67 -10.73
N THR A 26 1.38 8.50 -10.59
CA THR A 26 -0.03 8.41 -10.17
C THR A 26 -0.14 8.51 -8.65
N THR A 27 -0.67 9.64 -8.20
CA THR A 27 -0.91 9.95 -6.79
C THR A 27 -2.38 10.28 -6.53
N VAL A 28 -2.90 9.85 -5.38
CA VAL A 28 -4.28 10.11 -4.94
C VAL A 28 -4.33 10.35 -3.44
N ILE A 29 -5.40 10.94 -2.93
CA ILE A 29 -5.58 11.24 -1.50
C ILE A 29 -6.67 10.34 -0.92
N ALA A 30 -6.36 9.63 0.17
CA ALA A 30 -7.36 8.89 0.94
C ALA A 30 -8.22 9.84 1.77
N THR A 31 -9.38 10.25 1.24
CA THR A 31 -10.22 11.31 1.82
C THR A 31 -11.12 10.85 2.96
N LYS A 32 -11.41 9.54 3.07
CA LYS A 32 -12.20 8.98 4.17
C LYS A 32 -11.75 7.57 4.53
N THR A 33 -11.30 7.38 5.77
CA THR A 33 -10.67 6.12 6.21
C THR A 33 -11.10 5.70 7.62
N GLU A 34 -11.06 4.39 7.90
CA GLU A 34 -11.20 3.83 9.24
C GLU A 34 -10.22 2.65 9.41
N GLY A 35 -9.12 2.92 10.10
CA GLY A 35 -8.07 1.92 10.31
C GLY A 35 -7.50 1.44 8.97
N ARG A 36 -7.76 0.17 8.62
CA ARG A 36 -7.30 -0.47 7.38
C ARG A 36 -8.26 -0.26 6.20
N ARG A 37 -9.46 0.26 6.46
CA ARG A 37 -10.49 0.45 5.47
C ARG A 37 -10.42 1.86 4.91
N VAL A 38 -10.43 1.98 3.59
CA VAL A 38 -10.57 3.24 2.88
C VAL A 38 -11.94 3.24 2.21
N PHE A 39 -12.77 4.22 2.53
CA PHE A 39 -14.09 4.39 1.94
C PHE A 39 -14.02 5.29 0.72
N GLU A 40 -13.20 6.35 0.79
CA GLU A 40 -13.09 7.33 -0.29
C GLU A 40 -11.64 7.68 -0.62
N ILE A 41 -11.37 7.80 -1.91
CA ILE A 41 -10.12 8.27 -2.51
C ILE A 41 -10.48 9.40 -3.47
N ASP A 42 -9.84 10.57 -3.32
CA ASP A 42 -10.16 11.79 -4.07
C ASP A 42 -11.66 12.15 -4.10
N GLY A 43 -12.37 11.85 -3.00
CA GLY A 43 -13.82 12.08 -2.87
C GLY A 43 -14.70 11.11 -3.67
N LYS A 44 -14.15 10.03 -4.22
CA LYS A 44 -14.88 8.95 -4.89
C LYS A 44 -14.76 7.64 -4.10
N PRO A 45 -15.69 6.67 -4.28
CA PRO A 45 -15.59 5.38 -3.62
C PRO A 45 -14.23 4.70 -3.90
N ALA A 46 -13.58 4.20 -2.86
CA ALA A 46 -12.24 3.65 -2.97
C ALA A 46 -12.18 2.42 -3.89
N ALA A 47 -13.22 1.59 -3.90
CA ALA A 47 -13.28 0.43 -4.79
C ALA A 47 -13.30 0.81 -6.28
N ASP A 48 -13.87 1.97 -6.63
CA ASP A 48 -13.90 2.46 -8.01
C ASP A 48 -12.49 2.81 -8.48
N TRP A 49 -11.71 3.50 -7.63
CA TRP A 49 -10.31 3.78 -7.91
C TRP A 49 -9.47 2.50 -8.07
N VAL A 50 -9.70 1.50 -7.22
CA VAL A 50 -9.02 0.20 -7.33
C VAL A 50 -9.38 -0.51 -8.64
N TYR A 51 -10.65 -0.46 -9.05
CA TYR A 51 -11.09 -1.06 -10.31
C TYR A 51 -10.56 -0.30 -11.53
N ASP A 52 -10.52 1.04 -11.50
CA ASP A 52 -9.92 1.84 -12.57
C ASP A 52 -8.42 1.52 -12.76
N TRP A 53 -7.72 1.22 -11.66
CA TRP A 53 -6.30 0.87 -11.69
C TRP A 53 -6.04 -0.58 -12.13
N LEU A 54 -6.77 -1.54 -11.56
CA LEU A 54 -6.49 -2.97 -11.75
C LEU A 54 -7.34 -3.61 -12.86
N GLY A 55 -8.42 -2.95 -13.26
CA GLY A 55 -9.34 -3.41 -14.29
C GLY A 55 -9.96 -4.76 -13.95
N ASP A 56 -10.11 -5.59 -14.98
CA ASP A 56 -10.82 -6.85 -14.90
C ASP A 56 -10.14 -7.90 -13.99
N ASP A 57 -8.89 -7.69 -13.56
CA ASP A 57 -8.18 -8.57 -12.63
C ASP A 57 -8.90 -8.72 -11.26
N VAL A 58 -9.72 -7.73 -10.90
CA VAL A 58 -10.45 -7.69 -9.61
C VAL A 58 -11.97 -7.52 -9.79
N ARG A 59 -12.50 -7.76 -11.00
CA ARG A 59 -13.90 -7.50 -11.32
C ARG A 59 -14.87 -8.21 -10.38
N ASP A 60 -14.66 -9.49 -10.14
CA ASP A 60 -15.54 -10.29 -9.28
C ASP A 60 -15.59 -9.73 -7.85
N GLN A 61 -14.46 -9.24 -7.33
CA GLN A 61 -14.38 -8.64 -6.00
C GLN A 61 -14.89 -7.20 -5.97
N TYR A 62 -14.80 -6.48 -7.09
CA TYR A 62 -15.40 -5.15 -7.24
C TYR A 62 -16.93 -5.22 -7.24
N GLU A 63 -17.51 -6.26 -7.83
CA GLU A 63 -18.96 -6.51 -7.87
C GLU A 63 -19.45 -7.19 -6.57
N GLY A 64 -18.82 -8.30 -6.17
CA GLY A 64 -19.30 -9.17 -5.07
C GLY A 64 -18.52 -9.08 -3.76
N GLY A 65 -17.43 -8.31 -3.71
CA GLY A 65 -16.53 -8.23 -2.56
C GLY A 65 -15.58 -9.42 -2.46
N GLY A 66 -14.58 -9.29 -1.59
CA GLY A 66 -13.67 -10.38 -1.26
C GLY A 66 -12.19 -10.03 -1.39
N LEU A 67 -11.34 -11.04 -1.19
CA LEU A 67 -9.88 -10.88 -1.16
C LEU A 67 -9.30 -10.64 -2.55
N ILE A 68 -8.41 -9.65 -2.66
CA ILE A 68 -7.72 -9.31 -3.92
C ILE A 68 -6.19 -9.46 -3.84
N LEU A 69 -5.65 -9.82 -2.67
CA LEU A 69 -4.21 -9.92 -2.47
C LEU A 69 -3.50 -10.83 -3.50
N PRO A 70 -3.98 -12.05 -3.84
CA PRO A 70 -3.31 -12.89 -4.83
C PRO A 70 -3.10 -12.19 -6.18
N GLN A 71 -4.03 -11.32 -6.58
CA GLN A 71 -4.02 -10.58 -7.83
C GLN A 71 -3.17 -9.29 -7.72
N THR A 72 -3.09 -8.69 -6.53
CA THR A 72 -2.48 -7.37 -6.31
C THR A 72 -1.16 -7.40 -5.54
N ALA A 73 -0.61 -8.58 -5.25
CA ALA A 73 0.58 -8.73 -4.42
C ALA A 73 1.80 -7.96 -4.95
N GLN A 74 1.91 -7.78 -6.27
CA GLN A 74 3.02 -7.02 -6.89
C GLN A 74 2.67 -5.55 -7.19
N LYS A 75 1.47 -5.10 -6.83
CA LYS A 75 0.95 -3.76 -7.10
C LYS A 75 0.59 -3.05 -5.78
N PRO A 76 1.55 -2.66 -4.92
CA PRO A 76 1.25 -1.92 -3.70
C PRO A 76 1.05 -0.43 -3.95
N VAL A 77 0.54 0.27 -2.93
CA VAL A 77 0.63 1.74 -2.83
C VAL A 77 1.75 2.12 -1.87
N GLY A 78 2.39 3.26 -2.11
CA GLY A 78 3.38 3.88 -1.24
C GLY A 78 2.77 5.07 -0.51
N ILE A 79 3.08 5.19 0.79
CA ILE A 79 2.74 6.36 1.61
C ILE A 79 4.04 7.09 1.92
N LYS A 80 4.15 8.33 1.45
CA LYS A 80 5.34 9.15 1.66
C LYS A 80 5.50 9.50 3.14
N LYS A 81 6.71 9.31 3.68
CA LYS A 81 7.09 9.71 5.04
C LYS A 81 7.88 11.02 5.02
N SER A 82 8.02 11.64 6.19
CA SER A 82 8.72 12.93 6.36
C SER A 82 10.17 12.92 5.86
N GLY A 83 10.82 11.76 5.82
CA GLY A 83 12.18 11.57 5.29
C GLY A 83 12.26 11.43 3.76
N GLY A 84 11.14 11.50 3.04
CA GLY A 84 11.08 11.30 1.59
C GLY A 84 10.99 9.84 1.13
N GLU A 85 11.16 8.89 2.05
CA GLU A 85 10.97 7.46 1.80
C GLU A 85 9.47 7.10 1.71
N TYR A 86 9.18 6.00 1.00
CA TYR A 86 7.84 5.42 0.90
C TYR A 86 7.75 4.16 1.75
N VAL A 87 6.67 4.07 2.52
CA VAL A 87 6.26 2.79 3.14
C VAL A 87 5.18 2.20 2.26
N THR A 88 5.40 0.97 1.78
CA THR A 88 4.43 0.28 0.92
C THR A 88 3.33 -0.39 1.74
N ASN A 89 2.12 -0.42 1.17
CA ASN A 89 0.97 -1.07 1.73
C ASN A 89 0.23 -1.81 0.60
N HIS A 90 -0.12 -3.07 0.84
CA HIS A 90 -0.81 -3.90 -0.13
C HIS A 90 -2.32 -3.86 0.10
N LEU A 91 -3.07 -4.03 -0.98
CA LEU A 91 -4.51 -4.23 -0.90
C LEU A 91 -4.83 -5.63 -0.36
N ALA A 92 -5.87 -5.71 0.45
CA ALA A 92 -6.34 -6.94 1.07
C ALA A 92 -7.66 -7.40 0.46
N ALA A 93 -8.66 -6.52 0.38
CA ALA A 93 -10.01 -6.86 -0.05
C ALA A 93 -10.76 -5.67 -0.65
N LEU A 94 -11.82 -5.97 -1.39
CA LEU A 94 -12.86 -5.01 -1.81
C LEU A 94 -14.19 -5.32 -1.14
N GLY A 95 -15.00 -4.26 -0.97
CA GLY A 95 -16.30 -4.33 -0.31
C GLY A 95 -17.50 -4.67 -1.19
N GLY A 96 -17.32 -4.93 -2.48
CA GLY A 96 -18.43 -5.18 -3.41
C GLY A 96 -19.40 -3.99 -3.45
N GLU A 97 -20.67 -4.22 -3.11
CA GLU A 97 -21.72 -3.18 -3.06
C GLU A 97 -21.41 -2.03 -2.08
N GLU A 98 -20.64 -2.28 -1.01
CA GLU A 98 -20.25 -1.24 -0.04
C GLU A 98 -19.11 -0.34 -0.55
N LYS A 99 -18.47 -0.69 -1.67
CA LYS A 99 -17.47 0.10 -2.41
C LYS A 99 -16.26 0.62 -1.61
N PHE A 100 -15.91 -0.01 -0.49
CA PHE A 100 -14.65 0.25 0.21
C PHE A 100 -13.50 -0.60 -0.34
N ALA A 101 -12.26 -0.21 0.00
CA ALA A 101 -11.06 -1.00 -0.19
C ALA A 101 -10.34 -1.19 1.16
N ASP A 102 -10.01 -2.44 1.51
CA ASP A 102 -9.22 -2.76 2.71
C ASP A 102 -7.74 -2.95 2.34
N PHE A 103 -6.86 -2.42 3.19
CA PHE A 103 -5.40 -2.52 3.09
C PHE A 103 -4.82 -3.41 4.21
N PHE A 104 -3.58 -3.86 4.08
CA PHE A 104 -2.92 -4.68 5.11
C PHE A 104 -2.57 -3.89 6.38
N ALA A 105 -2.12 -2.65 6.20
CA ALA A 105 -1.84 -1.73 7.30
C ALA A 105 -2.79 -0.52 7.27
N PRO A 106 -2.95 0.19 8.40
CA PRO A 106 -3.80 1.36 8.44
C PRO A 106 -3.42 2.43 7.42
N ILE A 107 -4.43 3.07 6.82
CA ILE A 107 -4.27 4.24 5.95
C ILE A 107 -4.75 5.46 6.73
N PRO A 108 -3.89 6.44 7.04
CA PRO A 108 -4.32 7.68 7.65
C PRO A 108 -5.24 8.46 6.71
N GLU A 109 -6.30 9.07 7.25
CA GLU A 109 -7.11 10.01 6.49
C GLU A 109 -6.26 11.21 6.04
N GLY A 110 -6.44 11.64 4.80
CA GLY A 110 -5.63 12.67 4.16
C GLY A 110 -4.24 12.21 3.70
N ALA A 111 -3.92 10.91 3.82
CA ALA A 111 -2.66 10.40 3.30
C ALA A 111 -2.64 10.42 1.76
N GLU A 112 -1.52 10.91 1.21
CA GLU A 112 -1.19 10.75 -0.20
C GLU A 112 -0.72 9.32 -0.44
N LEU A 113 -1.42 8.61 -1.33
CA LEU A 113 -1.10 7.28 -1.81
C LEU A 113 -0.51 7.40 -3.20
N VAL A 114 0.62 6.74 -3.43
CA VAL A 114 1.28 6.69 -4.73
C VAL A 114 1.27 5.26 -5.24
N ILE A 115 0.88 5.03 -6.48
CA ILE A 115 0.97 3.68 -7.06
C ILE A 115 2.46 3.32 -7.21
N MET A 116 2.84 2.12 -6.78
CA MET A 116 4.22 1.65 -6.83
C MET A 116 4.33 0.50 -7.83
N ASP A 117 5.39 0.53 -8.66
CA ASP A 117 5.67 -0.47 -9.69
C ASP A 117 6.85 -1.37 -9.26
N SER A 118 6.76 -2.67 -9.51
CA SER A 118 7.84 -3.64 -9.26
C SER A 118 8.90 -3.68 -10.38
N GLY A 119 8.67 -3.00 -11.51
CA GLY A 119 9.53 -3.02 -12.69
C GLY A 119 9.17 -4.09 -13.70
#